data_AF-A0A7V4ZP66-F1
#
_entry.id   AF-A0A7V4ZP66-F1
#
_cell.length_a   1.000
_cell.length_b   1.000
_cell.length_c   1.000
_cell.angle_alpha   90.00
_cell.angle_beta   90.00
_cell.angle_gamma   90.00
#
_symmetry.space_group_name_H-M   'P 1'
#
loop_
_entity.id
_entity.type
_entity.pdbx_description
1 polymer ?
#
loop_
_entity_poly.entity_id
_entity_poly.type
_entity_poly.pdbx_seq_one_letter_code
_entity_poly.pdbx_strand_id
1 'polypeptide(L)'
;MRGAFHKREETLIKYCIKVFLILGILIILSGCATLDEIQNLRYDVNTLQSQLNRIRNENESLKQDLSKIQKESEIKISSLEKEVLELRTNVSGEMKKLQADLLLRFENLQSEMRILSTGMNEYKEYLKKPPKDLERSKEDIALRTKLLEERGKTIEEKNRVFENRIGFLEERIKAIEDRFKGHEEKSRLLEENLKGVDLRVKGLGENIKEIQGKVDQDISKKPSEAKGTTHGKIEDIYKEAYETFQKGDFEMARKKFEAFLKQYPNTELSDNAQYWIGETYYLKKDFEKAILEYEKVILKYPNSDKIPAALLKQGLAFLELGDKKNGRSTLKRVIQNYPQSEQAEIAKKRLEVIK
;
A
#
# COMPACT_ATOMS: atom_id res chain seq x y z
N MET A 1 -0.32 -34.83 93.13
CA MET A 1 -0.34 -33.79 92.05
C MET A 1 0.18 -34.30 90.69
N ARG A 2 0.09 -35.60 90.35
CA ARG A 2 0.56 -36.12 89.04
C ARG A 2 -0.54 -36.29 87.98
N GLY A 3 -1.80 -36.52 88.37
CA GLY A 3 -2.91 -36.74 87.41
C GLY A 3 -3.45 -35.47 86.71
N ALA A 4 -3.26 -34.29 87.30
CA ALA A 4 -3.70 -33.03 86.70
C ALA A 4 -2.72 -32.48 85.63
N PHE A 5 -1.45 -32.90 85.69
CA PHE A 5 -0.41 -32.51 84.73
C PHE A 5 -0.57 -33.25 83.40
N HIS A 6 -0.79 -34.57 83.44
CA HIS A 6 -0.98 -35.39 82.24
C HIS A 6 -2.22 -35.00 81.41
N LYS A 7 -3.32 -34.64 82.09
CA LYS A 7 -4.55 -34.21 81.40
C LYS A 7 -4.39 -32.84 80.72
N ARG A 8 -3.53 -31.96 81.26
CA ARG A 8 -3.19 -30.68 80.62
C ARG A 8 -2.25 -30.86 79.42
N GLU A 9 -1.28 -31.77 79.51
CA GLU A 9 -0.39 -32.10 78.39
C GLU A 9 -1.14 -32.69 77.19
N GLU A 10 -2.05 -33.65 77.41
CA GLU A 10 -2.87 -34.19 76.32
C GLU A 10 -3.76 -33.13 75.65
N THR A 11 -4.28 -32.18 76.43
CA THR A 11 -5.15 -31.12 75.93
C THR A 11 -4.35 -30.09 75.13
N LEU A 12 -3.12 -29.77 75.57
CA LEU A 12 -2.18 -28.91 74.86
C LEU A 12 -1.70 -29.54 73.54
N ILE A 13 -1.39 -30.83 73.54
CA ILE A 13 -0.97 -31.54 72.32
C ILE A 13 -2.10 -31.54 71.28
N LYS A 14 -3.34 -31.82 71.69
CA LYS A 14 -4.51 -31.77 70.80
C LYS A 14 -4.77 -30.37 70.23
N TYR A 15 -4.53 -29.33 71.03
CA TYR A 15 -4.68 -27.94 70.59
C TYR A 15 -3.58 -27.54 69.60
N CYS A 16 -2.32 -27.90 69.86
CA CYS A 16 -1.20 -27.67 68.95
C CYS A 16 -1.40 -28.39 67.60
N ILE A 17 -1.88 -29.63 67.60
CA ILE A 17 -2.18 -30.37 66.37
C ILE A 17 -3.31 -29.70 65.57
N LYS A 18 -4.37 -29.23 66.24
CA LYS A 18 -5.45 -28.48 65.57
C LYS A 18 -4.96 -27.16 64.99
N VAL A 19 -4.14 -26.42 65.72
CA VAL A 19 -3.56 -25.15 65.25
C VAL A 19 -2.61 -25.38 64.08
N PHE A 20 -1.79 -26.44 64.10
CA PHE A 20 -0.94 -26.82 62.97
C PHE A 20 -1.73 -27.28 61.74
N LEU A 21 -2.82 -28.03 61.93
CA LEU A 21 -3.72 -28.41 60.83
C LEU A 21 -4.40 -27.18 60.23
N ILE A 22 -4.88 -26.25 61.06
CA ILE A 22 -5.53 -25.02 60.59
C ILE A 22 -4.53 -24.11 59.89
N LEU A 23 -3.31 -23.95 60.41
CA LEU A 23 -2.23 -23.20 59.75
C LEU A 23 -1.77 -23.88 58.46
N GLY A 24 -1.67 -25.21 58.44
CA GLY A 24 -1.38 -25.98 57.23
C GLY A 24 -2.45 -25.78 56.16
N ILE A 25 -3.73 -25.83 56.55
CA ILE A 25 -4.87 -25.56 55.66
C ILE A 25 -4.88 -24.09 55.22
N LEU A 26 -4.54 -23.13 56.08
CA LEU A 26 -4.43 -21.71 55.74
C LEU A 26 -3.28 -21.42 54.76
N ILE A 27 -2.14 -22.10 54.91
CA ILE A 27 -0.98 -21.99 54.00
C ILE A 27 -1.31 -22.64 52.64
N ILE A 28 -2.05 -23.74 52.63
CA ILE A 28 -2.57 -24.37 51.40
C ILE A 28 -3.60 -23.46 50.73
N LEU A 29 -4.45 -22.76 51.50
CA LEU A 29 -5.46 -21.83 50.97
C LEU A 29 -4.87 -20.48 50.52
N SER A 30 -3.77 -20.01 51.12
CA SER A 30 -3.08 -18.77 50.73
C SER A 30 -2.05 -18.96 49.61
N GLY A 31 -1.69 -20.20 49.28
CA GLY A 31 -0.62 -20.55 48.33
C GLY A 31 -1.09 -20.94 46.93
N CYS A 32 -2.36 -20.74 46.60
CA CYS A 32 -2.91 -21.12 45.30
C CYS A 32 -3.26 -19.87 44.47
N ALA A 33 -2.26 -19.29 43.81
CA ALA A 33 -2.48 -19.13 42.37
C ALA A 33 -2.62 -20.57 41.87
N THR A 34 -3.82 -20.96 41.45
CA THR A 34 -4.07 -22.34 41.05
C THR A 34 -3.07 -22.74 39.98
N LEU A 35 -2.59 -23.98 40.00
CA LEU A 35 -1.64 -24.47 39.00
C LEU A 35 -2.13 -24.17 37.57
N ASP A 36 -3.45 -24.22 37.40
CA ASP A 36 -4.19 -23.81 36.20
C ASP A 36 -4.06 -22.31 35.88
N GLU A 37 -4.16 -21.41 36.85
CA GLU A 37 -3.92 -19.97 36.63
C GLU A 37 -2.47 -19.67 36.21
N ILE A 38 -1.48 -20.34 36.81
CA ILE A 38 -0.06 -20.17 36.43
C ILE A 38 0.20 -20.78 35.05
N GLN A 39 -0.39 -21.92 34.73
CA GLN A 39 -0.30 -22.54 33.41
C GLN A 39 -1.02 -21.72 32.34
N ASN A 40 -2.18 -21.14 32.66
CA ASN A 40 -2.90 -20.20 31.80
C ASN A 40 -2.08 -18.92 31.59
N LEU A 41 -1.46 -18.36 32.63
CA LEU A 41 -0.57 -17.21 32.48
C LEU A 41 0.63 -17.54 31.60
N ARG A 42 1.23 -18.73 31.74
CA ARG A 42 2.33 -19.18 30.89
C ARG A 42 1.86 -19.38 29.45
N TYR A 43 0.66 -19.92 29.24
CA TYR A 43 0.05 -20.04 27.93
C TYR A 43 -0.21 -18.67 27.29
N ASP A 44 -0.70 -17.71 28.07
CA ASP A 44 -0.94 -16.34 27.64
C ASP A 44 0.36 -15.61 27.32
N VAL A 45 1.41 -15.75 28.15
CA VAL A 45 2.75 -15.19 27.87
C VAL A 45 3.34 -15.80 26.60
N ASN A 46 3.23 -17.12 26.42
CA ASN A 46 3.68 -17.76 25.18
C ASN A 46 2.87 -17.30 23.96
N THR A 47 1.57 -17.08 24.14
CA THR A 47 0.69 -16.53 23.09
C THR A 47 1.06 -15.09 22.75
N LEU A 48 1.32 -14.25 23.76
CA LEU A 48 1.80 -12.88 23.58
C LEU A 48 3.18 -12.84 22.93
N GLN A 49 4.09 -13.75 23.27
CA GLN A 49 5.38 -13.89 22.58
C GLN A 49 5.21 -14.31 21.11
N SER A 50 4.28 -15.23 20.85
CA SER A 50 3.93 -15.61 19.47
C SER A 50 3.37 -14.43 18.68
N GLN A 51 2.46 -13.66 19.29
CA GLN A 51 1.91 -12.44 18.70
C GLN A 51 2.99 -11.36 18.50
N LEU A 52 3.91 -11.18 19.45
CA LEU A 52 5.03 -10.25 19.31
C LEU A 52 5.95 -10.65 18.16
N ASN A 53 6.23 -11.95 18.01
CA ASN A 53 7.01 -12.47 16.89
C ASN A 53 6.27 -12.29 15.56
N ARG A 54 4.94 -12.44 15.52
CA ARG A 54 4.13 -12.09 14.34
C ARG A 54 4.22 -10.62 13.99
N ILE A 55 4.01 -9.73 14.97
CA ILE A 55 4.13 -8.28 14.78
C ILE A 55 5.55 -7.89 14.32
N ARG A 56 6.59 -8.56 14.84
CA ARG A 56 7.96 -8.36 14.39
C ARG A 56 8.14 -8.79 12.94
N ASN A 57 7.61 -9.96 12.57
CA ASN A 57 7.69 -10.46 11.19
C ASN A 57 6.87 -9.58 10.23
N GLU A 58 5.70 -9.09 10.64
CA GLU A 58 4.90 -8.13 9.90
C GLU A 58 5.63 -6.79 9.73
N ASN A 59 6.32 -6.31 10.76
CA ASN A 59 7.16 -5.11 10.64
C ASN A 59 8.32 -5.32 9.66
N GLU A 60 8.96 -6.49 9.66
CA GLU A 60 9.99 -6.79 8.66
C GLU A 60 9.41 -6.90 7.25
N SER A 61 8.23 -7.49 7.09
CA SER A 61 7.50 -7.51 5.81
C SER A 61 7.15 -6.10 5.35
N LEU A 62 6.67 -5.25 6.26
CA LEU A 62 6.34 -3.85 5.96
C LEU A 62 7.58 -3.04 5.59
N LYS A 63 8.72 -3.27 6.26
CA LYS A 63 10.01 -2.68 5.84
C LYS A 63 10.41 -3.13 4.44
N GLN A 64 10.19 -4.41 4.12
CA GLN A 64 10.47 -4.92 2.79
C GLN A 64 9.56 -4.27 1.75
N ASP A 65 8.27 -4.11 2.03
CA ASP A 65 7.33 -3.45 1.12
C ASP A 65 7.63 -1.95 1.00
N LEU A 66 8.05 -1.28 2.08
CA LEU A 66 8.57 0.08 2.04
C LEU A 66 9.77 0.17 1.09
N SER A 67 10.70 -0.77 1.15
CA SER A 67 11.86 -0.80 0.26
C SER A 67 11.47 -1.03 -1.21
N LYS A 68 10.42 -1.82 -1.47
CA LYS A 68 9.88 -2.01 -2.83
C LYS A 68 9.23 -0.73 -3.33
N ILE A 69 8.43 -0.07 -2.50
CA ILE A 69 7.78 1.21 -2.82
C ILE A 69 8.85 2.27 -3.09
N GLN A 70 9.91 2.33 -2.27
CA GLN A 70 11.06 3.22 -2.49
C GLN A 70 11.71 2.96 -3.85
N LYS A 71 12.04 1.70 -4.17
CA LYS A 71 12.59 1.34 -5.49
C LYS A 71 11.65 1.70 -6.63
N GLU A 72 10.34 1.45 -6.49
CA GLU A 72 9.36 1.81 -7.52
C GLU A 72 9.26 3.33 -7.69
N SER A 73 9.35 4.08 -6.60
CA SER A 73 9.39 5.54 -6.61
C SER A 73 10.67 6.06 -7.28
N GLU A 74 11.83 5.47 -7.00
CA GLU A 74 13.11 5.81 -7.66
C GLU A 74 13.04 5.57 -9.17
N ILE A 75 12.46 4.44 -9.60
CA ILE A 75 12.27 4.13 -11.03
C ILE A 75 11.36 5.18 -11.69
N LYS A 76 10.25 5.55 -11.04
CA LYS A 76 9.33 6.57 -11.56
C LYS A 76 9.96 7.96 -11.59
N ILE A 77 10.70 8.33 -10.56
CA ILE A 77 11.46 9.58 -10.50
C ILE A 77 12.48 9.62 -11.64
N SER A 78 13.25 8.55 -11.84
CA SER A 78 14.21 8.47 -12.95
C SER A 78 13.54 8.56 -14.33
N SER A 79 12.34 7.97 -14.49
CA SER A 79 11.55 8.13 -15.72
C SER A 79 11.10 9.58 -15.94
N LEU A 80 10.60 10.23 -14.88
CA LEU A 80 10.19 11.63 -14.93
C LEU A 80 11.39 12.55 -15.20
N GLU A 81 12.54 12.30 -14.61
CA GLU A 81 13.78 13.05 -14.86
C GLU A 81 14.20 12.95 -16.33
N LYS A 82 14.06 11.77 -16.96
CA LYS A 82 14.31 11.58 -18.39
C LYS A 82 13.32 12.39 -19.25
N GLU A 83 12.03 12.33 -18.93
CA GLU A 83 11.02 13.13 -19.64
C GLU A 83 11.28 14.64 -19.52
N VAL A 84 11.65 15.11 -18.32
CA VAL A 84 12.00 16.51 -18.07
C VAL A 84 13.25 16.90 -18.86
N LEU A 85 14.27 16.04 -18.89
CA LEU A 85 15.48 16.28 -19.66
C LEU A 85 15.19 16.38 -21.16
N GLU A 86 14.38 15.47 -21.70
CA GLU A 86 13.98 15.46 -23.11
C GLU A 86 13.16 16.70 -23.48
N LEU A 87 12.24 17.12 -22.61
CA LEU A 87 11.51 18.38 -22.79
C LEU A 87 12.47 19.57 -22.78
N ARG A 88 13.44 19.60 -21.86
CA ARG A 88 14.42 20.68 -21.75
C ARG A 88 15.31 20.77 -22.99
N THR A 89 15.76 19.64 -23.54
CA THR A 89 16.56 19.62 -24.78
C THR A 89 15.74 20.06 -25.98
N ASN A 90 14.48 19.63 -26.09
CA ASN A 90 13.57 20.05 -27.15
C ASN A 90 13.32 21.57 -27.10
N VAL A 91 12.95 22.10 -25.92
CA VAL A 91 12.74 23.55 -25.74
C VAL A 91 14.02 24.33 -26.06
N SER A 92 15.18 23.88 -25.58
CA SER A 92 16.48 24.51 -25.88
C SER A 92 16.78 24.51 -27.38
N GLY A 93 16.52 23.40 -28.07
CA GLY A 93 16.72 23.27 -29.51
C GLY A 93 15.83 24.22 -30.32
N GLU A 94 14.58 24.36 -29.92
CA GLU A 94 13.66 25.30 -30.57
C GLU A 94 13.99 26.75 -30.28
N MET A 95 14.37 27.08 -29.05
CA MET A 95 14.82 28.42 -28.70
C MET A 95 16.05 28.83 -29.53
N LYS A 96 17.00 27.91 -29.74
CA LYS A 96 18.17 28.19 -30.61
C LYS A 96 17.76 28.42 -32.06
N LYS A 97 16.84 27.62 -32.61
CA LYS A 97 16.31 27.82 -33.97
C LYS A 97 15.62 29.18 -34.09
N LEU A 98 14.78 29.52 -33.12
CA LEU A 98 14.08 30.80 -33.08
C LEU A 98 15.04 31.98 -32.98
N GLN A 99 16.07 31.87 -32.13
CA GLN A 99 17.10 32.89 -31.99
C GLN A 99 17.87 33.09 -33.30
N ALA A 100 18.22 32.01 -34.01
CA ALA A 100 18.88 32.09 -35.32
C ALA A 100 17.98 32.74 -36.39
N ASP A 101 16.71 32.33 -36.46
CA ASP A 101 15.71 32.92 -37.36
C ASP A 101 15.53 34.43 -37.09
N LEU A 102 15.49 34.82 -35.81
CA LEU A 102 15.34 36.22 -35.40
C LEU A 102 16.58 37.04 -35.75
N LEU A 103 17.78 36.48 -35.53
CA LEU A 103 19.05 37.13 -35.87
C LEU A 103 19.13 37.41 -37.38
N LEU A 104 18.83 36.40 -38.22
CA LEU A 104 18.80 36.54 -39.67
C LEU A 104 17.80 37.60 -40.13
N ARG A 105 16.62 37.67 -39.50
CA ARG A 105 15.63 38.71 -39.79
C ARG A 105 16.14 40.09 -39.39
N PHE A 106 16.81 40.21 -38.26
CA PHE A 106 17.36 41.48 -37.78
C PHE A 106 18.48 41.98 -38.69
N GLU A 107 19.39 41.11 -39.11
CA GLU A 107 20.44 41.44 -40.09
C GLU A 107 19.83 41.87 -41.43
N ASN A 108 18.81 41.16 -41.91
CA ASN A 108 18.10 41.55 -43.14
C ASN A 108 17.42 42.92 -42.99
N LEU A 109 16.71 43.16 -41.89
CA LEU A 109 16.08 44.45 -41.60
C LEU A 109 17.11 45.58 -41.49
N GLN A 110 18.25 45.33 -40.84
CA GLN A 110 19.34 46.30 -40.78
C GLN A 110 19.89 46.60 -42.18
N SER A 111 20.04 45.59 -43.03
CA SER A 111 20.49 45.77 -44.41
C SER A 111 19.49 46.61 -45.22
N GLU A 112 18.20 46.30 -45.11
CA GLU A 112 17.12 47.03 -45.78
C GLU A 112 17.03 48.47 -45.27
N MET A 113 17.13 48.68 -43.95
CA MET A 113 17.14 50.01 -43.34
C MET A 113 18.38 50.81 -43.75
N ARG A 114 19.53 50.16 -43.92
CA ARG A 114 20.76 50.79 -44.40
C ARG A 114 20.62 51.22 -45.86
N ILE A 115 20.09 50.35 -46.72
CA ILE A 115 19.77 50.67 -48.12
C ILE A 115 18.77 51.82 -48.19
N LEU A 116 17.72 51.79 -47.36
CA LEU A 116 16.71 52.84 -47.32
C LEU A 116 17.30 54.17 -46.82
N SER A 117 18.17 54.15 -45.81
CA SER A 117 18.85 55.34 -45.28
C SER A 117 19.81 55.94 -46.32
N THR A 118 20.59 55.10 -47.00
CA THR A 118 21.43 55.55 -48.12
C THR A 118 20.58 56.13 -49.24
N GLY A 119 19.48 55.46 -49.61
CA GLY A 119 18.52 55.96 -50.58
C GLY A 119 17.86 57.27 -50.17
N MET A 120 17.50 57.46 -48.89
CA MET A 120 16.97 58.73 -48.37
C MET A 120 18.01 59.86 -48.42
N ASN A 121 19.29 59.55 -48.16
CA ASN A 121 20.37 60.52 -48.30
C ASN A 121 20.60 60.91 -49.76
N GLU A 122 20.58 59.94 -50.68
CA GLU A 122 20.60 60.20 -52.13
C GLU A 122 19.35 60.97 -52.60
N TYR A 123 18.18 60.70 -52.01
CA TYR A 123 16.92 61.39 -52.29
C TYR A 123 16.95 62.86 -51.85
N LYS A 124 17.64 63.15 -50.73
CA LYS A 124 17.91 64.53 -50.28
C LYS A 124 18.74 65.31 -51.31
N GLU A 125 19.58 64.61 -52.06
CA GLU A 125 20.35 65.13 -53.20
C GLU A 125 19.50 65.19 -54.49
N TYR A 126 18.56 64.25 -54.69
CA TYR A 126 17.63 64.14 -55.82
C TYR A 126 16.40 65.05 -55.73
N LEU A 127 16.02 65.57 -54.56
CA LEU A 127 14.99 66.61 -54.42
C LEU A 127 15.38 67.93 -55.13
N LYS A 128 16.59 68.00 -55.70
CA LYS A 128 17.06 69.02 -56.64
C LYS A 128 16.80 68.67 -58.13
N LYS A 129 16.19 67.52 -58.45
CA LYS A 129 15.98 66.96 -59.82
C LYS A 129 14.49 66.83 -60.21
N PRO A 130 14.15 66.65 -61.51
CA PRO A 130 12.78 66.83 -62.05
C PRO A 130 11.71 65.81 -61.62
N PRO A 131 10.40 66.12 -61.77
CA PRO A 131 9.27 65.39 -61.14
C PRO A 131 9.10 63.90 -61.49
N LYS A 132 9.51 63.46 -62.68
CA LYS A 132 9.29 62.07 -63.15
C LYS A 132 10.09 61.01 -62.37
N ASP A 133 11.25 61.37 -61.83
CA ASP A 133 12.07 60.45 -61.04
C ASP A 133 11.50 60.24 -59.62
N LEU A 134 10.72 61.21 -59.14
CA LEU A 134 10.02 61.17 -57.86
C LEU A 134 8.88 60.13 -57.85
N GLU A 135 8.16 60.02 -58.96
CA GLU A 135 7.03 59.08 -59.12
C GLU A 135 7.51 57.62 -59.03
N ARG A 136 8.60 57.31 -59.73
CA ARG A 136 9.20 55.96 -59.76
C ARG A 136 9.71 55.53 -58.39
N SER A 137 10.26 56.46 -57.61
CA SER A 137 10.72 56.18 -56.26
C SER A 137 9.56 55.95 -55.29
N LYS A 138 8.44 56.67 -55.44
CA LYS A 138 7.22 56.40 -54.66
C LYS A 138 6.68 54.99 -54.91
N GLU A 139 6.70 54.52 -56.16
CA GLU A 139 6.27 53.16 -56.50
C GLU A 139 7.18 52.08 -55.87
N ASP A 140 8.51 52.27 -55.92
CA ASP A 140 9.47 51.33 -55.30
C ASP A 140 9.31 51.27 -53.77
N ILE A 141 9.12 52.43 -53.12
CA ILE A 141 8.86 52.48 -51.67
C ILE A 141 7.55 51.77 -51.34
N ALA A 142 6.49 52.00 -52.09
CA ALA A 142 5.19 51.36 -51.85
C ALA A 142 5.28 49.82 -51.97
N LEU A 143 6.03 49.30 -52.95
CA LEU A 143 6.29 47.87 -53.10
C LEU A 143 7.05 47.30 -51.90
N ARG A 144 8.11 47.97 -51.43
CA ARG A 144 8.87 47.55 -50.25
C ARG A 144 8.05 47.57 -48.97
N THR A 145 7.24 48.62 -48.76
CA THR A 145 6.31 48.71 -47.62
C THR A 145 5.33 47.53 -47.61
N LYS A 146 4.77 47.18 -48.77
CA LYS A 146 3.84 46.05 -48.89
C LYS A 146 4.50 44.70 -48.59
N LEU A 147 5.73 44.49 -49.05
CA LEU A 147 6.50 43.29 -48.74
C LEU A 147 6.81 43.17 -47.24
N LEU A 148 7.13 44.29 -46.59
CA LEU A 148 7.35 44.34 -45.14
C LEU A 148 6.09 44.00 -44.35
N GLU A 149 4.92 44.47 -44.77
CA GLU A 149 3.64 44.11 -44.15
C GLU A 149 3.35 42.59 -44.23
N GLU A 150 3.57 41.97 -45.39
CA GLU A 150 3.38 40.52 -45.55
C GLU A 150 4.34 39.70 -44.67
N ARG A 151 5.60 40.13 -44.59
CA ARG A 151 6.57 39.52 -43.67
C ARG A 151 6.17 39.69 -42.21
N GLY A 152 5.62 40.85 -41.85
CA GLY A 152 5.07 41.15 -40.52
C GLY A 152 3.97 40.16 -40.13
N LYS A 153 2.97 39.97 -41.01
CA LYS A 153 1.89 38.98 -40.81
C LYS A 153 2.42 37.56 -40.60
N THR A 154 3.45 37.18 -41.36
CA THR A 154 4.08 35.86 -41.23
C THR A 154 4.78 35.67 -39.87
N ILE A 155 5.38 36.73 -39.33
CA ILE A 155 5.99 36.70 -37.98
C ILE A 155 4.90 36.53 -36.93
N GLU A 156 3.83 37.30 -37.05
CA GLU A 156 2.73 37.31 -36.10
C GLU A 156 2.06 35.92 -35.99
N GLU A 157 1.83 35.25 -37.11
CA GLU A 157 1.30 33.89 -37.11
C GLU A 157 2.28 32.87 -36.48
N LYS A 158 3.58 32.99 -36.78
CA LYS A 158 4.60 32.13 -36.13
C LYS A 158 4.65 32.36 -34.62
N ASN A 159 4.57 33.61 -34.17
CA ASN A 159 4.55 33.96 -32.74
C ASN A 159 3.33 33.36 -32.04
N ARG A 160 2.16 33.45 -32.66
CA ARG A 160 0.94 32.83 -32.14
C ARG A 160 1.07 31.31 -31.99
N VAL A 161 1.71 30.63 -32.94
CA VAL A 161 2.01 29.19 -32.83
C VAL A 161 2.94 28.91 -31.65
N PHE A 162 3.98 29.74 -31.44
CA PHE A 162 4.86 29.59 -30.28
C PHE A 162 4.15 29.80 -28.95
N GLU A 163 3.31 30.84 -28.83
CA GLU A 163 2.51 31.10 -27.63
C GLU A 163 1.62 29.90 -27.27
N ASN A 164 0.94 29.31 -28.27
CA ASN A 164 0.14 28.11 -28.06
C ASN A 164 0.97 26.92 -27.54
N ARG A 165 2.19 26.75 -28.05
CA ARG A 165 3.09 25.68 -27.61
C ARG A 165 3.60 25.91 -26.20
N ILE A 166 3.90 27.16 -25.84
CA ILE A 166 4.27 27.55 -24.48
C ILE A 166 3.13 27.23 -23.52
N GLY A 167 1.90 27.61 -23.84
CA GLY A 167 0.73 27.30 -23.02
C GLY A 167 0.56 25.78 -22.78
N PHE A 168 0.73 24.95 -23.81
CA PHE A 168 0.68 23.49 -23.64
C PHE A 168 1.80 22.94 -22.74
N LEU A 169 3.00 23.51 -22.83
CA LEU A 169 4.11 23.12 -21.95
C LEU A 169 3.84 23.53 -20.49
N GLU A 170 3.27 24.72 -20.26
CA GLU A 170 2.87 25.20 -18.93
C GLU A 170 1.82 24.28 -18.29
N GLU A 171 0.80 23.86 -19.05
CA GLU A 171 -0.20 22.90 -18.56
C GLU A 171 0.41 21.54 -18.18
N ARG A 172 1.35 21.04 -18.99
CA ARG A 172 2.05 19.78 -18.69
C ARG A 172 2.93 19.89 -17.44
N ILE A 173 3.60 21.02 -17.25
CA ILE A 173 4.40 21.28 -16.05
C ILE A 173 3.51 21.27 -14.81
N LYS A 174 2.38 21.99 -14.85
CA LYS A 174 1.40 22.02 -13.76
C LYS A 174 0.90 20.61 -13.39
N ALA A 175 0.59 19.79 -14.39
CA ALA A 175 0.15 18.40 -14.16
C ALA A 175 1.25 17.52 -13.52
N ILE A 176 2.52 17.78 -13.81
CA ILE A 176 3.64 17.09 -13.15
C ILE A 176 3.77 17.55 -11.69
N GLU A 177 3.69 18.85 -11.44
CA GLU A 177 3.76 19.43 -10.09
C GLU A 177 2.65 18.90 -9.17
N ASP A 178 1.42 18.79 -9.67
CA ASP A 178 0.29 18.26 -8.89
C ASP A 178 0.48 16.77 -8.55
N ARG A 179 1.01 15.98 -9.49
CA ARG A 179 1.36 14.56 -9.23
C ARG A 179 2.46 14.45 -8.18
N PHE A 180 3.47 15.33 -8.23
CA PHE A 180 4.57 15.34 -7.27
C PHE A 180 4.08 15.63 -5.85
N LYS A 181 3.25 16.68 -5.68
CA LYS A 181 2.61 17.00 -4.38
C LYS A 181 1.80 15.82 -3.83
N GLY A 182 1.07 15.12 -4.68
CA GLY A 182 0.30 13.93 -4.28
C GLY A 182 1.17 12.77 -3.81
N HIS A 183 2.38 12.61 -4.35
CA HIS A 183 3.34 11.62 -3.88
C HIS A 183 4.02 12.02 -2.56
N GLU A 184 4.35 13.30 -2.40
CA GLU A 184 4.95 13.84 -1.19
C GLU A 184 4.03 13.65 0.03
N GLU A 185 2.74 13.95 -0.12
CA GLU A 185 1.76 13.77 0.96
C GLU A 185 1.59 12.29 1.36
N LYS A 186 1.57 11.38 0.38
CA LYS A 186 1.54 9.94 0.64
C LYS A 186 2.77 9.47 1.40
N SER A 187 3.96 9.97 1.02
CA SER A 187 5.20 9.65 1.72
C SER A 187 5.16 10.10 3.18
N ARG A 188 4.69 11.33 3.42
CA ARG A 188 4.53 11.89 4.77
C ARG A 188 3.62 11.06 5.66
N LEU A 189 2.43 10.69 5.16
CA LEU A 189 1.48 9.85 5.90
C LEU A 189 2.06 8.47 6.23
N LEU A 190 2.84 7.90 5.31
CA LEU A 190 3.47 6.61 5.52
C LEU A 190 4.53 6.68 6.63
N GLU A 191 5.35 7.73 6.64
CA GLU A 191 6.35 7.96 7.69
C GLU A 191 5.73 8.15 9.08
N GLU A 192 4.64 8.89 9.17
CA GLU A 192 3.92 9.11 10.43
C GLU A 192 3.36 7.80 10.99
N ASN A 193 2.72 7.00 10.14
CA ASN A 193 2.21 5.69 10.51
C ASN A 193 3.33 4.76 10.99
N LEU A 194 4.51 4.79 10.33
CA LEU A 194 5.65 3.96 10.69
C LEU A 194 6.20 4.32 12.09
N LYS A 195 6.31 5.62 12.39
CA LYS A 195 6.71 6.10 13.72
C LYS A 195 5.74 5.64 14.80
N GLY A 196 4.43 5.71 14.53
CA GLY A 196 3.40 5.25 15.46
C GLY A 196 3.45 3.73 15.72
N VAL A 197 3.81 2.93 14.72
CA VAL A 197 4.03 1.49 14.90
C VAL A 197 5.30 1.22 15.73
N ASP A 198 6.41 1.88 15.44
CA ASP A 198 7.69 1.69 16.15
C ASP A 198 7.57 1.96 17.66
N LEU A 199 6.87 3.05 18.03
CA LEU A 199 6.62 3.39 19.44
C LEU A 199 5.79 2.33 20.18
N ARG A 200 4.74 1.81 19.53
CA ARG A 200 3.89 0.76 20.12
C ARG A 200 4.65 -0.54 20.29
N VAL A 201 5.48 -0.91 19.31
CA VAL A 201 6.32 -2.12 19.38
C VAL A 201 7.34 -2.02 20.51
N LYS A 202 7.98 -0.86 20.69
CA LYS A 202 8.89 -0.60 21.81
C LYS A 202 8.19 -0.76 23.16
N GLY A 203 7.04 -0.09 23.35
CA GLY A 203 6.29 -0.17 24.60
C GLY A 203 5.81 -1.59 24.93
N LEU A 204 5.33 -2.34 23.94
CA LEU A 204 4.98 -3.75 24.14
C LEU A 204 6.19 -4.62 24.51
N GLY A 205 7.35 -4.36 23.91
CA GLY A 205 8.60 -5.07 24.22
C GLY A 205 9.09 -4.84 25.65
N GLU A 206 8.93 -3.63 26.18
CA GLU A 206 9.28 -3.29 27.57
C GLU A 206 8.33 -3.97 28.56
N ASN A 207 7.02 -3.88 28.31
CA ASN A 207 6.01 -4.51 29.16
C ASN A 207 6.15 -6.04 29.21
N ILE A 208 6.44 -6.68 28.07
CA ILE A 208 6.67 -8.14 28.03
C ILE A 208 7.91 -8.53 28.83
N LYS A 209 9.01 -7.76 28.75
CA LYS A 209 10.21 -8.03 29.56
C LYS A 209 9.94 -7.91 31.06
N GLU A 210 9.14 -6.93 31.47
CA GLU A 210 8.77 -6.74 32.88
C GLU A 210 7.92 -7.92 33.39
N ILE A 211 6.95 -8.38 32.58
CA ILE A 211 6.12 -9.53 32.90
C ILE A 211 6.95 -10.82 32.94
N GLN A 212 7.88 -11.01 32.00
CA GLN A 212 8.77 -12.17 31.97
C GLN A 212 9.65 -12.24 33.23
N GLY A 213 10.21 -11.10 33.66
CA GLY A 213 11.01 -11.03 34.89
C GLY A 213 10.23 -11.38 36.16
N LYS A 214 8.93 -11.05 36.21
CA LYS A 214 8.03 -11.41 37.32
C LYS A 214 7.64 -12.89 37.27
N VAL A 215 7.39 -13.44 36.08
CA VAL A 215 7.03 -14.85 35.88
C VAL A 215 8.22 -15.79 36.14
N ASP A 216 9.44 -15.37 35.80
CA ASP A 216 10.65 -16.18 36.03
C ASP A 216 11.06 -16.21 37.52
N GLN A 217 10.67 -15.21 38.32
CA GLN A 217 10.89 -15.22 39.79
C GLN A 217 10.01 -16.23 40.53
N ASP A 218 8.82 -16.55 40.02
CA ASP A 218 7.86 -17.44 40.69
C ASP A 218 8.03 -18.94 40.33
N ILE A 219 8.88 -19.31 39.36
CA ILE A 219 8.97 -20.69 38.83
C ILE A 219 10.34 -21.34 39.12
N SER A 220 10.85 -21.21 40.35
CA SER A 220 11.93 -22.06 40.86
C SER A 220 11.36 -23.22 41.69
N LYS A 221 10.69 -24.17 41.02
CA LYS A 221 10.53 -25.60 41.40
C LYS A 221 10.02 -26.40 40.19
N LYS A 222 10.66 -27.55 39.97
CA LYS A 222 10.86 -28.33 38.72
C LYS A 222 9.64 -29.26 38.36
N PRO A 223 9.68 -30.12 37.31
CA PRO A 223 9.15 -29.88 35.94
C PRO A 223 8.08 -30.90 35.42
N SER A 224 7.45 -30.54 34.29
CA SER A 224 7.02 -31.34 33.09
C SER A 224 6.17 -32.62 33.22
N GLU A 225 5.00 -32.66 32.56
CA GLU A 225 4.65 -33.57 31.42
C GLU A 225 3.21 -33.44 30.88
N ALA A 226 3.07 -33.64 29.55
CA ALA A 226 1.98 -34.32 28.80
C ALA A 226 1.46 -33.59 27.53
N LYS A 227 1.81 -34.14 26.35
CA LYS A 227 1.23 -33.87 25.02
C LYS A 227 0.30 -35.04 24.63
N GLY A 228 -0.82 -34.73 23.97
CA GLY A 228 -1.57 -35.68 23.11
C GLY A 228 -3.07 -35.77 23.39
N THR A 229 -3.90 -35.07 22.58
CA THR A 229 -5.35 -35.36 22.34
C THR A 229 -6.05 -34.36 21.39
N THR A 230 -5.40 -33.29 20.93
CA THR A 230 -6.09 -32.14 20.28
C THR A 230 -6.31 -32.22 18.77
N HIS A 231 -5.60 -33.06 18.01
CA HIS A 231 -5.66 -33.05 16.52
C HIS A 231 -7.02 -33.56 15.99
N GLY A 232 -7.44 -34.78 16.34
CA GLY A 232 -8.69 -35.39 15.84
C GLY A 232 -9.95 -34.55 16.09
N LYS A 233 -9.99 -33.80 17.20
CA LYS A 233 -11.13 -32.92 17.52
C LYS A 233 -11.22 -31.69 16.60
N ILE A 234 -10.10 -31.21 16.06
CA ILE A 234 -10.05 -30.07 15.15
C ILE A 234 -10.59 -30.46 13.77
N GLU A 235 -10.18 -31.61 13.24
CA GLU A 235 -10.68 -32.11 11.96
C GLU A 235 -12.19 -32.35 11.97
N ASP A 236 -12.73 -32.93 13.05
CA ASP A 236 -14.16 -33.23 13.18
C ASP A 236 -15.03 -31.97 13.16
N ILE A 237 -14.62 -30.91 13.88
CA ILE A 237 -15.36 -29.65 13.95
C ILE A 237 -15.34 -28.93 12.58
N TYR A 238 -14.19 -28.95 11.90
CA TYR A 238 -14.10 -28.42 10.54
C TYR A 238 -14.98 -29.19 9.55
N LYS A 239 -14.96 -30.53 9.63
CA LYS A 239 -15.75 -31.41 8.77
C LYS A 239 -17.25 -31.14 8.92
N GLU A 240 -17.74 -30.95 10.14
CA GLU A 240 -19.15 -30.64 10.39
C GLU A 240 -19.58 -29.32 9.73
N ALA A 241 -18.72 -28.29 9.79
CA ALA A 241 -18.96 -27.01 9.11
C ALA A 241 -19.03 -27.19 7.59
N TYR A 242 -18.13 -27.99 7.03
CA TYR A 242 -18.06 -28.27 5.60
C TYR A 242 -19.24 -29.13 5.10
N GLU A 243 -19.67 -30.14 5.85
CA GLU A 243 -20.88 -30.91 5.51
C GLU A 243 -22.13 -30.03 5.53
N THR A 244 -22.19 -29.06 6.45
CA THR A 244 -23.28 -28.07 6.50
C THR A 244 -23.27 -27.19 5.24
N PHE A 245 -22.07 -26.78 4.78
CA PHE A 245 -21.90 -26.04 3.53
C PHE A 245 -22.37 -26.86 2.32
N GLN A 246 -22.01 -28.14 2.24
CA GLN A 246 -22.41 -29.04 1.15
C GLN A 246 -23.92 -29.26 1.08
N LYS A 247 -24.61 -29.21 2.23
CA LYS A 247 -26.08 -29.26 2.30
C LYS A 247 -26.77 -27.97 1.82
N GLY A 248 -26.01 -26.91 1.52
CA GLY A 248 -26.51 -25.63 1.02
C GLY A 248 -26.96 -24.65 2.11
N ASP A 249 -26.83 -25.01 3.39
CA ASP A 249 -27.10 -24.09 4.50
C ASP A 249 -25.88 -23.20 4.75
N PHE A 250 -25.74 -22.20 3.88
CA PHE A 250 -24.59 -21.30 3.87
C PHE A 250 -24.50 -20.41 5.11
N GLU A 251 -25.63 -20.05 5.73
CA GLU A 251 -25.61 -19.22 6.95
C GLU A 251 -25.14 -20.02 8.16
N MET A 252 -25.65 -21.24 8.35
CA MET A 252 -25.21 -22.10 9.44
C MET A 252 -23.76 -22.55 9.23
N ALA A 253 -23.38 -22.91 7.99
CA ALA A 253 -22.01 -23.27 7.67
C ALA A 253 -21.04 -22.14 8.00
N ARG A 254 -21.39 -20.89 7.65
CA ARG A 254 -20.59 -19.71 7.98
C ARG A 254 -20.38 -19.56 9.48
N LYS A 255 -21.47 -19.63 10.27
CA LYS A 255 -21.37 -19.54 11.74
C LYS A 255 -20.47 -20.62 12.32
N LYS A 256 -20.52 -21.85 11.78
CA LYS A 256 -19.64 -22.94 12.21
C LYS A 256 -18.18 -22.70 11.85
N PHE A 257 -17.89 -22.21 10.64
CA PHE A 257 -16.53 -21.83 10.26
C PHE A 257 -16.00 -20.64 11.07
N GLU A 258 -16.83 -19.63 11.35
CA GLU A 258 -16.46 -18.50 12.22
C GLU A 258 -16.16 -18.97 13.66
N ALA A 259 -16.98 -19.87 14.20
CA ALA A 259 -16.73 -20.49 15.51
C ALA A 259 -15.45 -21.33 15.50
N PHE A 260 -15.22 -22.12 14.45
CA PHE A 260 -13.99 -22.88 14.24
C PHE A 260 -12.77 -21.95 14.23
N LEU A 261 -12.80 -20.84 13.49
CA LEU A 261 -11.70 -19.88 13.46
C LEU A 261 -11.49 -19.12 14.76
N LYS A 262 -12.56 -18.91 15.54
CA LYS A 262 -12.46 -18.32 16.88
C LYS A 262 -11.76 -19.25 17.85
N GLN A 263 -12.06 -20.55 17.78
CA GLN A 263 -11.51 -21.56 18.68
C GLN A 263 -10.13 -22.06 18.24
N TYR A 264 -9.90 -22.13 16.93
CA TYR A 264 -8.71 -22.70 16.28
C TYR A 264 -8.19 -21.76 15.18
N PRO A 265 -7.68 -20.57 15.53
CA PRO A 265 -7.31 -19.54 14.54
C PRO A 265 -6.06 -19.85 13.71
N ASN A 266 -5.24 -20.81 14.14
CA ASN A 266 -3.90 -21.10 13.61
C ASN A 266 -3.67 -22.61 13.42
N THR A 267 -4.51 -23.24 12.61
CA THR A 267 -4.40 -24.65 12.22
C THR A 267 -4.22 -24.78 10.72
N GLU A 268 -3.84 -25.96 10.25
CA GLU A 268 -3.74 -26.29 8.82
C GLU A 268 -5.08 -26.16 8.08
N LEU A 269 -6.20 -26.06 8.81
CA LEU A 269 -7.54 -25.90 8.25
C LEU A 269 -8.08 -24.48 8.39
N SER A 270 -7.36 -23.56 9.03
CA SER A 270 -7.85 -22.20 9.29
C SER A 270 -7.93 -21.36 8.01
N ASP A 271 -7.00 -21.54 7.08
CA ASP A 271 -7.05 -20.89 5.77
C ASP A 271 -8.21 -21.40 4.91
N ASN A 272 -8.43 -22.71 4.93
CA ASN A 272 -9.54 -23.39 4.29
C ASN A 272 -10.89 -22.91 4.86
N ALA A 273 -11.03 -22.84 6.19
CA ALA A 273 -12.24 -22.35 6.84
C ALA A 273 -12.53 -20.89 6.47
N GLN A 274 -11.50 -20.03 6.45
CA GLN A 274 -11.65 -18.63 6.03
C GLN A 274 -12.06 -18.50 4.57
N TYR A 275 -11.54 -19.36 3.68
CA TYR A 275 -11.97 -19.44 2.28
C TYR A 275 -13.44 -19.85 2.15
N TRP A 276 -13.88 -20.86 2.91
CA TRP A 276 -15.27 -21.31 2.89
C TRP A 276 -16.26 -20.28 3.41
N ILE A 277 -15.86 -19.44 4.39
CA ILE A 277 -16.66 -18.26 4.78
C ILE A 277 -16.88 -17.35 3.56
N GLY A 278 -15.83 -17.06 2.78
CA GLY A 278 -15.97 -16.30 1.53
C GLY A 278 -16.92 -16.94 0.53
N GLU A 279 -16.81 -18.26 0.32
CA GLU A 279 -17.71 -19.01 -0.57
C GLU A 279 -19.17 -18.94 -0.10
N THR A 280 -19.43 -18.97 1.21
CA THR A 280 -20.80 -18.84 1.74
C THR A 280 -21.43 -17.48 1.38
N TYR A 281 -20.64 -16.40 1.38
CA TYR A 281 -21.11 -15.07 0.98
C TYR A 281 -21.29 -14.99 -0.54
N TYR A 282 -20.32 -15.51 -1.30
CA TYR A 282 -20.37 -15.53 -2.76
C TYR A 282 -21.61 -16.26 -3.29
N LEU A 283 -21.92 -17.44 -2.74
CA LEU A 283 -23.09 -18.23 -3.13
C LEU A 283 -24.42 -17.59 -2.73
N LYS A 284 -24.41 -16.71 -1.72
CA LYS A 284 -25.55 -15.87 -1.35
C LYS A 284 -25.61 -14.55 -2.14
N LYS A 285 -24.67 -14.34 -3.08
CA LYS A 285 -24.52 -13.11 -3.89
C LYS A 285 -24.21 -11.85 -3.07
N ASP A 286 -23.74 -12.01 -1.84
CA ASP A 286 -23.22 -10.90 -1.02
C ASP A 286 -21.74 -10.72 -1.37
N PHE A 287 -21.51 -10.16 -2.55
CA PHE A 287 -20.18 -10.11 -3.16
C PHE A 287 -19.25 -9.14 -2.41
N GLU A 288 -19.77 -8.06 -1.81
CA GLU A 288 -18.94 -7.16 -1.00
C GLU A 288 -18.31 -7.91 0.19
N LYS A 289 -19.10 -8.68 0.94
CA LYS A 289 -18.54 -9.48 2.05
C LYS A 289 -17.66 -10.61 1.56
N ALA A 290 -18.02 -11.28 0.46
CA ALA A 290 -17.18 -12.32 -0.12
C ALA A 290 -15.76 -11.79 -0.44
N ILE A 291 -15.66 -10.60 -1.04
CA ILE A 291 -14.37 -9.94 -1.35
C ILE A 291 -13.53 -9.75 -0.09
N LEU A 292 -14.14 -9.26 0.99
CA LEU A 292 -13.44 -9.03 2.27
C LEU A 292 -12.97 -10.33 2.90
N GLU A 293 -13.77 -11.41 2.84
CA GLU A 293 -13.38 -12.70 3.41
C GLU A 293 -12.29 -13.39 2.60
N TYR A 294 -12.30 -13.29 1.27
CA TYR A 294 -11.18 -13.75 0.44
C TYR A 294 -9.91 -12.92 0.68
N GLU A 295 -10.04 -11.62 0.90
CA GLU A 295 -8.91 -10.76 1.29
C GLU A 295 -8.28 -11.22 2.61
N LYS A 296 -9.08 -11.64 3.59
CA LYS A 296 -8.56 -12.24 4.83
C LYS A 296 -7.77 -13.52 4.56
N VAL A 297 -8.15 -14.36 3.59
CA VAL A 297 -7.33 -15.54 3.21
C VAL A 297 -5.94 -15.08 2.75
N ILE A 298 -5.92 -14.11 1.83
CA ILE A 298 -4.70 -13.60 1.20
C ILE A 298 -3.77 -12.92 2.22
N LEU A 299 -4.33 -12.12 3.14
CA LEU A 299 -3.55 -11.33 4.09
C LEU A 299 -3.16 -12.12 5.36
N LYS A 300 -4.08 -12.93 5.90
CA LYS A 300 -3.87 -13.63 7.17
C LYS A 300 -3.14 -14.97 7.01
N TYR A 301 -3.24 -15.60 5.84
CA TYR A 301 -2.64 -16.90 5.56
C TYR A 301 -1.75 -16.85 4.30
N PRO A 302 -0.63 -16.08 4.32
CA PRO A 302 0.20 -15.80 3.13
C PRO A 302 0.94 -17.01 2.55
N ASN A 303 0.99 -18.14 3.27
CA ASN A 303 1.55 -19.40 2.79
C ASN A 303 0.46 -20.43 2.41
N SER A 304 -0.81 -20.02 2.39
CA SER A 304 -1.93 -20.92 2.12
C SER A 304 -1.96 -21.38 0.66
N ASP A 305 -2.29 -22.66 0.46
CA ASP A 305 -2.58 -23.24 -0.85
C ASP A 305 -3.89 -22.69 -1.46
N LYS A 306 -4.71 -21.98 -0.67
CA LYS A 306 -5.97 -21.36 -1.09
C LYS A 306 -5.81 -19.96 -1.66
N ILE A 307 -4.64 -19.34 -1.59
CA ILE A 307 -4.44 -17.97 -2.11
C ILE A 307 -4.81 -17.86 -3.60
N PRO A 308 -4.41 -18.78 -4.51
CA PRO A 308 -4.82 -18.69 -5.92
C PRO A 308 -6.35 -18.77 -6.08
N ALA A 309 -7.01 -19.63 -5.31
CA ALA A 309 -8.47 -19.80 -5.34
C ALA A 309 -9.19 -18.56 -4.77
N ALA A 310 -8.71 -18.02 -3.65
CA ALA A 310 -9.24 -16.81 -3.03
C ALA A 310 -9.09 -15.60 -3.95
N LEU A 311 -7.92 -15.40 -4.57
CA LEU A 311 -7.70 -14.32 -5.54
C LEU A 311 -8.60 -14.47 -6.76
N LEU A 312 -8.74 -15.68 -7.31
CA LEU A 312 -9.66 -15.93 -8.43
C LEU A 312 -11.09 -15.56 -8.05
N LYS A 313 -11.60 -16.07 -6.92
CA LYS A 313 -12.97 -15.82 -6.45
C LYS A 313 -13.21 -14.36 -6.08
N GLN A 314 -12.22 -13.68 -5.50
CA GLN A 314 -12.26 -12.25 -5.24
C GLN A 314 -12.36 -11.46 -6.57
N GLY A 315 -11.54 -11.80 -7.56
CA GLY A 315 -11.60 -11.19 -8.89
C GLY A 315 -12.96 -11.40 -9.57
N LEU A 316 -13.53 -12.61 -9.46
CA LEU A 316 -14.87 -12.92 -9.96
C LEU A 316 -15.96 -12.12 -9.21
N ALA A 317 -15.87 -12.01 -7.88
CA ALA A 317 -16.81 -11.24 -7.07
C ALA A 317 -16.82 -9.75 -7.43
N PHE A 318 -15.64 -9.15 -7.67
CA PHE A 318 -15.56 -7.77 -8.18
C PHE A 318 -16.27 -7.61 -9.53
N LEU A 319 -16.18 -8.61 -10.41
CA LEU A 319 -16.87 -8.56 -11.71
C LEU A 319 -18.37 -8.70 -11.58
N GLU A 320 -18.87 -9.53 -10.67
CA GLU A 320 -20.30 -9.64 -10.38
C GLU A 320 -20.87 -8.34 -9.78
N LEU A 321 -20.06 -7.57 -9.04
CA LEU A 321 -20.39 -6.21 -8.60
C LEU A 321 -20.30 -5.14 -9.69
N GLY A 322 -19.82 -5.49 -10.89
CA GLY A 322 -19.60 -4.54 -11.98
C GLY A 322 -18.29 -3.74 -11.88
N ASP A 323 -17.47 -3.95 -10.85
CA ASP A 323 -16.15 -3.35 -10.71
C ASP A 323 -15.11 -4.08 -11.59
N LYS A 324 -15.23 -3.83 -12.90
CA LYS A 324 -14.34 -4.41 -13.92
C LYS A 324 -12.87 -4.05 -13.69
N LYS A 325 -12.59 -2.88 -13.14
CA LYS A 325 -11.21 -2.41 -12.93
C LYS A 325 -10.52 -3.27 -11.90
N ASN A 326 -11.11 -3.41 -10.71
CA ASN A 326 -10.54 -4.22 -9.64
C ASN A 326 -10.61 -5.72 -9.97
N GLY A 327 -11.70 -6.19 -10.58
CA GLY A 327 -11.80 -7.58 -11.04
C GLY A 327 -10.68 -7.98 -12.01
N ARG A 328 -10.40 -7.15 -13.02
CA ARG A 328 -9.30 -7.41 -13.97
C ARG A 328 -7.93 -7.36 -13.29
N SER A 329 -7.72 -6.39 -12.41
CA SER A 329 -6.47 -6.26 -11.66
C SER A 329 -6.20 -7.51 -10.81
N THR A 330 -7.19 -7.98 -10.08
CA THR A 330 -7.09 -9.17 -9.22
C THR A 330 -6.88 -10.45 -10.02
N LEU A 331 -7.61 -10.65 -11.13
CA LEU A 331 -7.38 -11.80 -12.02
C LEU A 331 -5.98 -11.80 -12.63
N LYS A 332 -5.43 -10.63 -13.00
CA LYS A 332 -4.02 -10.52 -13.45
C LYS A 332 -3.03 -10.93 -12.37
N ARG A 333 -3.28 -10.61 -11.10
CA ARG A 333 -2.44 -11.05 -9.98
C ARG A 333 -2.40 -12.57 -9.85
N VAL A 334 -3.51 -13.28 -10.10
CA VAL A 334 -3.52 -14.75 -10.13
C VAL A 334 -2.55 -15.27 -11.18
N ILE A 335 -2.61 -14.72 -12.40
CA ILE A 335 -1.78 -15.14 -13.54
C ILE A 335 -0.30 -14.83 -13.29
N GLN A 336 0.00 -13.66 -12.72
CA GLN A 336 1.37 -13.21 -12.47
C GLN A 336 2.04 -13.99 -11.34
N ASN A 337 1.32 -14.21 -10.24
CA ASN A 337 1.90 -14.79 -9.03
C ASN A 337 1.78 -16.32 -8.99
N TYR A 338 0.81 -16.91 -9.70
CA TYR A 338 0.54 -18.34 -9.71
C TYR A 338 0.36 -18.89 -11.13
N PRO A 339 1.31 -18.67 -12.06
CA PRO A 339 1.13 -18.91 -13.49
C PRO A 339 0.87 -20.38 -13.88
N GLN A 340 1.24 -21.33 -13.03
CA GLN A 340 1.05 -22.78 -13.25
C GLN A 340 -0.21 -23.35 -12.57
N SER A 341 -0.97 -22.51 -11.86
CA SER A 341 -2.19 -22.95 -11.16
C SER A 341 -3.37 -23.09 -12.12
N GLU A 342 -4.30 -24.00 -11.81
CA GLU A 342 -5.58 -24.09 -12.53
C GLU A 342 -6.33 -22.75 -12.51
N GLN A 343 -6.23 -22.02 -11.39
CA GLN A 343 -6.86 -20.72 -11.20
C GLN A 343 -6.32 -19.66 -12.17
N ALA A 344 -5.03 -19.72 -12.53
CA ALA A 344 -4.47 -18.84 -13.54
C ALA A 344 -5.04 -19.12 -14.93
N GLU A 345 -5.27 -20.39 -15.29
CA GLU A 345 -5.92 -20.75 -16.55
C GLU A 345 -7.38 -20.29 -16.61
N ILE A 346 -8.12 -20.42 -15.51
CA ILE A 346 -9.50 -19.88 -15.41
C ILE A 346 -9.48 -18.35 -15.51
N ALA A 347 -8.54 -17.69 -14.83
CA ALA A 347 -8.40 -16.24 -14.86
C ALA A 347 -8.10 -15.71 -16.27
N LYS A 348 -7.21 -16.38 -17.03
CA LYS A 348 -6.90 -16.02 -18.44
C LYS A 348 -8.17 -16.06 -19.29
N LYS A 349 -8.87 -17.20 -19.30
CA LYS A 349 -10.12 -17.37 -20.05
C LYS A 349 -11.16 -16.32 -19.69
N ARG A 350 -11.28 -15.99 -18.40
CA ARG A 350 -12.23 -14.98 -17.95
C ARG A 350 -11.86 -13.58 -18.45
N LEU A 351 -10.57 -13.22 -18.46
CA LEU A 351 -10.08 -11.93 -18.95
C LEU A 351 -10.30 -11.73 -20.46
N GLU A 352 -10.27 -12.79 -21.26
CA GLU A 352 -10.56 -12.72 -22.70
C GLU A 352 -12.02 -12.31 -23.00
N VAL A 353 -12.95 -12.72 -22.13
CA VAL A 353 -14.37 -12.42 -22.26
C VAL A 353 -14.71 -11.00 -21.79
N ILE A 354 -13.87 -10.41 -20.94
CA ILE A 354 -14.09 -9.07 -20.39
C ILE A 354 -13.45 -8.04 -21.32
N LYS A 355 -14.25 -7.49 -22.24
CA LYS A 355 -13.86 -6.33 -23.08
C LYS A 355 -13.52 -5.11 -22.23
#